data_AF-V5GXM9-F1
#
_entry.id   AF-V5GXM9-F1
#
_cell.length_a   1.000
_cell.length_b   1.000
_cell.length_c   1.000
_cell.angle_alpha   90.00
_cell.angle_beta   90.00
_cell.angle_gamma   90.00
#
_symmetry.space_group_name_H-M   'P 1'
#
loop_
_entity.id
_entity.type
_entity.pdbx_description
1 polymer ?
#
loop_
_entity_poly.entity_id
_entity_poly.type
_entity_poly.pdbx_seq_one_letter_code
_entity_poly.pdbx_strand_id
1 'polypeptide(L)'
;MAPVKGTSLPDGKLWMGPGTLEVPTALFALNRKRLVEKLQGVKKDAIVLLQGGSELPFYDTDVTYVFRQESYFIWCFGTTEAGCYGAIDVSTGDSYLFVPRFPAEYAVWMGPLVSLTAFKNKYDVTHVYYVDQLDEILQKINRGSLLTLVCNFNNTGTQKKN
;
A
#
# COMPACT_ATOMS: atom_id res chain seq x y z
N MET A 1 -11.02 -15.93 32.84
CA MET A 1 -11.06 -15.25 31.52
C MET A 1 -9.63 -15.21 30.99
N ALA A 2 -9.32 -16.02 29.98
CA ALA A 2 -8.01 -15.97 29.32
C ALA A 2 -7.96 -14.76 28.38
N PRO A 3 -6.83 -14.05 28.27
CA PRO A 3 -6.69 -12.95 27.33
C PRO A 3 -6.81 -13.49 25.91
N VAL A 4 -7.68 -12.88 25.11
CA VAL A 4 -7.81 -13.15 23.67
C VAL A 4 -6.46 -12.75 23.04
N LYS A 5 -5.67 -13.75 22.65
CA LYS A 5 -4.41 -13.53 21.93
C LYS A 5 -4.73 -12.69 20.71
N GLY A 6 -4.13 -11.50 20.61
CA GLY A 6 -4.16 -10.71 19.39
C GLY A 6 -3.75 -11.61 18.23
N THR A 7 -4.62 -11.73 17.23
CA THR A 7 -4.36 -12.47 16.00
C THR A 7 -3.25 -11.76 15.23
N SER A 8 -2.00 -12.02 15.60
CA SER A 8 -0.88 -11.80 14.69
C SER A 8 -1.12 -12.69 13.48
N LEU A 9 -1.39 -12.07 12.33
CA LEU A 9 -1.55 -12.77 11.07
C LEU A 9 -0.32 -13.67 10.85
N PRO A 10 -0.51 -14.97 10.58
CA PRO A 10 0.60 -15.89 10.33
C PRO A 10 1.40 -15.46 9.10
N ASP A 11 2.72 -15.61 9.19
CA ASP A 11 3.70 -15.20 8.17
C ASP A 11 3.26 -15.62 6.76
N GLY A 12 3.12 -14.63 5.87
CA GLY A 12 2.88 -14.86 4.44
C GLY A 12 1.45 -15.19 4.01
N LYS A 13 0.43 -15.02 4.86
CA LYS A 13 -0.98 -15.18 4.45
C LYS A 13 -1.93 -14.14 5.04
N LEU A 14 -2.87 -13.71 4.21
CA LEU A 14 -4.04 -12.93 4.62
C LEU A 14 -5.18 -13.90 4.95
N TRP A 15 -5.58 -13.94 6.21
CA TRP A 15 -6.57 -14.90 6.70
C TRP A 15 -7.45 -14.29 7.79
N MET A 16 -8.75 -14.56 7.73
CA MET A 16 -9.75 -14.02 8.67
C MET A 16 -10.23 -15.07 9.68
N GLY A 17 -9.53 -16.19 9.82
CA GLY A 17 -9.81 -17.24 10.78
C GLY A 17 -10.54 -18.46 10.21
N PRO A 18 -10.85 -19.45 11.06
CA PRO A 18 -11.36 -20.77 10.63
C PRO A 18 -12.61 -20.67 9.75
N GLY A 19 -12.65 -21.44 8.66
CA GLY A 19 -13.76 -21.42 7.70
C GLY A 19 -13.65 -20.35 6.61
N THR A 20 -12.64 -19.48 6.66
CA THR A 20 -12.32 -18.52 5.59
C THR A 20 -11.13 -18.98 4.75
N LEU A 21 -11.09 -18.56 3.48
CA LEU A 21 -10.01 -18.88 2.56
C LEU A 21 -8.71 -18.19 2.98
N GLU A 22 -7.61 -18.95 3.02
CA GLU A 22 -6.27 -18.40 3.20
C GLU A 22 -5.76 -17.86 1.87
N VAL A 23 -5.44 -16.56 1.83
CA VAL A 23 -4.87 -15.92 0.64
C VAL A 23 -3.37 -15.74 0.83
N PRO A 24 -2.52 -16.43 0.04
CA PRO A 24 -1.07 -16.32 0.19
C PRO A 24 -0.58 -14.95 -0.31
N THR A 25 0.33 -14.31 0.42
CA THR A 25 0.91 -13.00 0.03
C THR A 25 1.77 -13.11 -1.23
N ALA A 26 2.28 -14.32 -1.51
CA ALA A 26 2.97 -14.66 -2.76
C ALA A 26 2.14 -14.36 -4.03
N LEU A 27 0.81 -14.32 -3.93
CA LEU A 27 -0.07 -13.89 -5.02
C LEU A 27 0.27 -12.46 -5.47
N PHE A 28 0.46 -11.55 -4.52
CA PHE A 28 0.76 -10.14 -4.80
C PHE A 28 2.19 -9.98 -5.33
N ALA A 29 3.16 -10.74 -4.80
CA ALA A 29 4.51 -10.78 -5.34
C ALA A 29 4.53 -11.23 -6.81
N LEU A 30 3.74 -12.25 -7.17
CA LEU A 30 3.58 -12.70 -8.55
C LEU A 30 2.96 -11.62 -9.45
N ASN A 31 1.96 -10.89 -8.95
CA ASN A 31 1.34 -9.79 -9.70
C ASN A 31 2.35 -8.67 -9.99
N ARG A 32 3.15 -8.26 -9.01
CA ARG A 32 4.22 -7.27 -9.20
C ARG A 32 5.24 -7.74 -10.23
N LYS A 33 5.66 -9.01 -10.17
CA LYS A 33 6.57 -9.59 -11.16
C LYS A 33 5.99 -9.52 -12.58
N ARG A 34 4.72 -9.90 -12.77
CA ARG A 34 4.03 -9.81 -14.07
C ARG A 34 3.94 -8.37 -14.58
N LEU A 35 3.66 -7.41 -13.69
CA LEU A 35 3.61 -6.00 -14.03
C LEU A 35 4.99 -5.51 -14.52
N VAL A 36 6.04 -5.85 -13.79
CA VAL A 36 7.43 -5.50 -14.14
C VAL A 36 7.81 -6.11 -15.49
N GLU A 37 7.55 -7.40 -15.72
CA GLU A 37 7.82 -8.06 -17.01
C GLU A 37 7.12 -7.37 -18.19
N LYS A 38 5.88 -6.91 -18.01
CA LYS A 38 5.15 -6.16 -19.04
C LYS A 38 5.72 -4.76 -19.27
N LEU A 39 6.11 -4.06 -18.21
CA LEU A 39 6.63 -2.70 -18.30
C LEU A 39 8.09 -2.65 -18.77
N GLN A 40 8.89 -3.69 -18.53
CA GLN A 40 10.26 -3.80 -19.05
C GLN A 40 10.31 -3.79 -20.59
N GLY A 41 9.24 -4.20 -21.27
CA GLY A 41 9.11 -4.07 -22.73
C GLY A 41 8.81 -2.65 -23.21
N VAL A 42 8.33 -1.77 -22.34
CA VAL A 42 7.91 -0.40 -22.67
C VAL A 42 8.92 0.62 -22.17
N LYS A 43 9.29 0.55 -20.87
CA LYS A 43 10.19 1.50 -20.22
C LYS A 43 10.93 0.83 -19.07
N LYS A 44 12.23 0.55 -19.26
CA LYS A 44 13.06 -0.18 -18.29
C LYS A 44 13.53 0.66 -17.11
N ASP A 45 13.80 1.94 -17.35
CA ASP A 45 14.28 2.88 -16.32
C ASP A 45 13.13 3.72 -15.79
N ALA A 46 12.26 3.07 -15.01
CA ALA A 46 11.07 3.72 -14.46
C ALA A 46 10.68 3.14 -13.10
N ILE A 47 10.02 3.98 -12.29
CA ILE A 47 9.36 3.59 -11.04
C ILE A 47 7.85 3.70 -11.26
N VAL A 48 7.12 2.63 -10.95
CA VAL A 48 5.65 2.72 -10.83
C VAL A 48 5.34 3.25 -9.44
N LEU A 49 4.57 4.34 -9.35
CA LEU A 49 4.08 4.88 -8.08
C LEU A 49 2.56 4.78 -8.04
N LEU A 50 2.06 4.10 -7.03
CA LEU A 50 0.65 3.91 -6.76
C LEU A 50 0.31 4.55 -5.42
N GLN A 51 -0.75 5.35 -5.41
CA GLN A 51 -1.35 5.89 -4.20
C GLN A 51 -2.45 4.93 -3.73
N GLY A 52 -2.39 4.51 -2.47
CA GLY A 52 -3.45 3.74 -1.84
C GLY A 52 -4.66 4.61 -1.51
N GLY A 53 -5.77 3.96 -1.17
CA GLY A 53 -6.97 4.60 -0.68
C GLY A 53 -6.71 5.35 0.62
N SER A 54 -7.42 6.46 0.81
CA SER A 54 -7.49 7.21 2.07
C SER A 54 -8.85 7.00 2.71
N GLU A 55 -8.93 7.19 4.03
CA GLU A 55 -10.22 7.16 4.73
C GLU A 55 -11.08 8.34 4.27
N LEU A 56 -12.38 8.09 4.13
CA LEU A 56 -13.35 9.10 3.73
C LEU A 56 -14.25 9.43 4.92
N PRO A 57 -14.32 10.69 5.36
CA PRO A 57 -15.26 11.10 6.39
C PRO A 57 -16.69 11.09 5.85
N PHE A 58 -17.64 10.84 6.75
CA PHE A 58 -19.07 10.92 6.49
C PHE A 58 -19.49 12.38 6.60
N TYR A 59 -19.49 13.09 5.46
CA TYR A 59 -19.73 14.53 5.39
C TYR A 59 -18.80 15.29 6.36
N ASP A 60 -19.35 16.23 7.14
CA ASP A 60 -18.63 17.04 8.13
C ASP A 60 -18.66 16.42 9.53
N THR A 61 -18.82 15.09 9.63
CA THR A 61 -18.84 14.38 10.92
C THR A 61 -17.53 13.62 11.16
N ASP A 62 -17.22 13.37 12.43
CA ASP A 62 -16.05 12.58 12.87
C ASP A 62 -16.20 11.06 12.62
N VAL A 63 -17.21 10.63 11.85
CA VAL A 63 -17.45 9.23 11.50
C VAL A 63 -16.88 8.96 10.12
N THR A 64 -16.10 7.89 9.96
CA THR A 64 -15.55 7.48 8.66
C THR A 64 -16.34 6.31 8.05
N TYR A 65 -16.38 6.27 6.72
CA TYR A 65 -16.85 5.07 6.02
C TYR A 65 -15.90 3.90 6.26
N VAL A 66 -16.43 2.67 6.25
CA VAL A 66 -15.59 1.46 6.34
C VAL A 66 -14.60 1.47 5.19
N PHE A 67 -13.32 1.50 5.53
CA PHE A 67 -12.26 1.59 4.54
C PHE A 67 -12.21 0.36 3.65
N ARG A 68 -12.16 0.60 2.33
CA ARG A 68 -11.86 -0.42 1.32
C ARG A 68 -10.75 0.12 0.42
N GLN A 69 -9.72 -0.70 0.26
CA GLN A 69 -8.55 -0.34 -0.53
C GLN A 69 -8.88 -0.14 -2.02
N GLU A 70 -8.10 0.72 -2.67
CA GLU A 70 -8.12 0.91 -4.12
C GLU A 70 -7.72 -0.40 -4.85
N SER A 71 -8.38 -0.69 -5.98
CA SER A 71 -8.31 -2.00 -6.64
C SER A 71 -6.95 -2.30 -7.29
N TYR A 72 -6.29 -1.31 -7.90
CA TYR A 72 -4.94 -1.50 -8.44
C TYR A 72 -3.91 -1.63 -7.31
N PHE A 73 -4.07 -0.86 -6.23
CA PHE A 73 -3.20 -0.91 -5.08
C PHE A 73 -3.26 -2.27 -4.37
N ILE A 74 -4.47 -2.76 -4.07
CA ILE A 74 -4.66 -4.08 -3.45
C ILE A 74 -4.17 -5.21 -4.36
N TRP A 75 -4.33 -5.08 -5.69
CA TRP A 75 -3.83 -6.07 -6.64
C TRP A 75 -2.29 -6.21 -6.61
N CYS A 76 -1.57 -5.10 -6.37
CA CYS A 76 -0.10 -5.08 -6.28
C CYS A 76 0.44 -5.48 -4.90
N PHE A 77 -0.17 -5.01 -3.81
CA PHE A 77 0.43 -5.07 -2.47
C PHE A 77 -0.41 -5.87 -1.45
N GLY A 78 -1.71 -6.05 -1.68
CA GLY A 78 -2.59 -6.71 -0.72
C GLY A 78 -2.81 -5.94 0.59
N THR A 79 -2.42 -4.66 0.63
CA THR A 79 -2.43 -3.83 1.84
C THR A 79 -3.84 -3.44 2.26
N THR A 80 -4.16 -3.64 3.53
CA THR A 80 -5.47 -3.32 4.11
C THR A 80 -5.53 -1.96 4.79
N GLU A 81 -4.39 -1.37 5.14
CA GLU A 81 -4.31 -0.07 5.81
C GLU A 81 -4.51 1.10 4.84
N ALA A 82 -5.13 2.17 5.34
CA ALA A 82 -5.34 3.40 4.60
C ALA A 82 -4.09 4.30 4.58
N GLY A 83 -4.05 5.23 3.63
CA GLY A 83 -3.01 6.26 3.55
C GLY A 83 -1.63 5.74 3.17
N CYS A 84 -1.55 4.53 2.61
CA CYS A 84 -0.28 3.94 2.17
C CYS A 84 0.05 4.36 0.73
N TYR A 85 1.34 4.40 0.40
CA TYR A 85 1.83 4.49 -0.97
C TYR A 85 2.67 3.26 -1.30
N GLY A 86 2.78 2.95 -2.57
CA GLY A 86 3.50 1.78 -3.05
C GLY A 86 4.30 2.14 -4.28
N ALA A 87 5.58 1.80 -4.27
CA ALA A 87 6.43 1.96 -5.44
C ALA A 87 7.01 0.62 -5.89
N ILE A 88 7.17 0.46 -7.21
CA ILE A 88 7.75 -0.73 -7.82
C ILE A 88 8.81 -0.26 -8.81
N ASP A 89 10.07 -0.67 -8.59
CA ASP A 89 11.14 -0.40 -9.53
C ASP A 89 11.06 -1.40 -10.70
N VAL A 90 10.88 -0.90 -11.93
CA VAL A 90 10.76 -1.75 -13.12
C VAL A 90 12.11 -2.40 -13.50
N SER A 91 13.23 -1.78 -13.08
CA SER A 91 14.57 -2.26 -13.41
C SER A 91 14.99 -3.45 -12.53
N THR A 92 14.81 -3.33 -11.22
CA THR A 92 15.20 -4.38 -10.25
C THR A 92 14.06 -5.32 -9.89
N GLY A 93 12.81 -4.88 -10.05
CA GLY A 93 11.64 -5.59 -9.55
C GLY A 93 11.39 -5.37 -8.06
N ASP A 94 12.15 -4.49 -7.41
CA ASP A 94 12.00 -4.22 -5.98
C ASP A 94 10.69 -3.52 -5.68
N SER A 95 10.08 -3.92 -4.56
CA SER A 95 8.82 -3.38 -4.07
C SER A 95 9.03 -2.58 -2.79
N TYR A 96 8.47 -1.38 -2.78
CA TYR A 96 8.59 -0.41 -1.70
C TYR A 96 7.18 -0.09 -1.20
N LEU A 97 6.94 -0.26 0.09
CA LEU A 97 5.69 0.11 0.75
C LEU A 97 5.95 1.29 1.68
N PHE A 98 5.13 2.33 1.57
CA PHE A 98 5.21 3.51 2.42
C PHE A 98 3.96 3.55 3.30
N VAL A 99 4.17 3.50 4.62
CA VAL A 99 3.09 3.51 5.61
C VAL A 99 3.02 4.84 6.35
N PRO A 100 1.83 5.32 6.73
CA PRO A 100 1.71 6.55 7.51
C PRO A 100 2.39 6.41 8.87
N ARG A 101 3.07 7.47 9.32
CA ARG A 101 3.67 7.54 10.65
C ARG A 101 2.62 8.09 11.62
N PHE A 102 2.26 7.30 12.63
CA PHE A 102 1.29 7.69 13.64
C PHE A 102 1.96 8.13 14.96
N PRO A 103 1.38 9.12 15.68
CA PRO A 103 1.84 9.52 17.01
C PRO A 103 1.55 8.42 18.05
N ALA A 104 2.26 8.46 19.19
CA ALA A 104 2.09 7.47 20.25
C ALA A 104 0.65 7.42 20.81
N GLU A 105 -0.05 8.56 20.82
CA GLU A 105 -1.45 8.68 21.25
C GLU A 105 -2.42 7.85 20.40
N TYR A 106 -2.10 7.64 19.12
CA TYR A 106 -2.88 6.80 18.21
C TYR A 106 -3.03 5.37 18.75
N ALA A 107 -2.00 4.87 19.46
CA ALA A 107 -2.01 3.53 20.02
C ALA A 107 -3.13 3.30 21.06
N VAL A 108 -3.55 4.38 21.73
CA VAL A 108 -4.61 4.33 22.76
C VAL A 108 -5.97 4.09 22.13
N TRP A 109 -6.21 4.66 20.95
CA TRP A 109 -7.51 4.65 20.28
C TRP A 109 -7.64 3.50 19.26
N MET A 110 -6.58 3.29 18.48
CA MET A 110 -6.62 2.44 17.28
C MET A 110 -5.85 1.12 17.45
N GLY A 111 -5.23 0.93 18.61
CA GLY A 111 -4.49 -0.27 18.97
C GLY A 111 -2.99 -0.19 18.67
N PRO A 112 -2.25 -1.29 18.88
CA PRO A 112 -0.79 -1.29 18.87
C PRO A 112 -0.18 -0.82 17.55
N LEU A 113 0.81 0.08 17.63
CA LEU A 113 1.57 0.50 16.46
C LEU A 113 2.41 -0.65 15.93
N VAL A 114 2.16 -1.02 14.67
CA VAL A 114 2.89 -2.08 13.97
C VAL A 114 4.24 -1.53 13.50
N SER A 115 5.31 -2.29 13.72
CA SER A 115 6.66 -1.90 13.28
C SER A 115 6.84 -2.07 11.76
N LEU A 116 7.77 -1.31 11.16
CA LEU A 116 8.07 -1.43 9.73
C LEU A 116 8.48 -2.86 9.33
N THR A 117 9.22 -3.56 10.19
CA THR A 117 9.62 -4.96 9.96
C THR A 117 8.40 -5.89 9.97
N ALA A 118 7.42 -5.65 10.83
CA ALA A 118 6.19 -6.42 10.83
C ALA A 118 5.38 -6.18 9.55
N PHE A 119 5.30 -4.95 9.04
CA PHE A 119 4.71 -4.67 7.73
C PHE A 119 5.43 -5.37 6.59
N LYS A 120 6.77 -5.38 6.64
CA LYS A 120 7.62 -6.06 5.65
C LYS A 120 7.27 -7.54 5.56
N ASN A 121 7.23 -8.21 6.72
CA ASN A 121 6.92 -9.64 6.80
C ASN A 121 5.44 -9.93 6.46
N LYS A 122 4.53 -9.04 6.87
CA LYS A 122 3.09 -9.18 6.60
C LYS A 122 2.77 -9.12 5.10
N TYR A 123 3.41 -8.22 4.35
CA TYR A 123 3.09 -7.99 2.93
C TYR A 123 4.08 -8.59 1.94
N ASP A 124 5.15 -9.23 2.43
CA ASP A 124 6.20 -9.82 1.60
C ASP A 124 6.74 -8.81 0.57
N VAL A 125 7.16 -7.65 1.07
CA VAL A 125 7.72 -6.54 0.29
C VAL A 125 9.21 -6.36 0.57
N THR A 126 9.95 -5.84 -0.40
CA THR A 126 11.42 -5.72 -0.27
C THR A 126 11.80 -4.67 0.77
N HIS A 127 11.15 -3.51 0.72
CA HIS A 127 11.44 -2.37 1.56
C HIS A 127 10.15 -1.73 2.10
N VAL A 128 10.21 -1.27 3.35
CA VAL A 128 9.12 -0.52 3.98
C VAL A 128 9.70 0.75 4.60
N TYR A 129 9.09 1.88 4.27
CA TYR A 129 9.43 3.20 4.80
C TYR A 129 8.17 3.92 5.27
N TYR A 130 8.35 5.09 5.87
CA TYR A 130 7.21 5.94 6.17
C TYR A 130 6.89 6.89 5.00
N VAL A 131 5.65 7.36 4.93
CA VAL A 131 5.18 8.28 3.87
C VAL A 131 5.93 9.62 3.88
N ASP A 132 6.37 10.12 5.04
CA ASP A 132 7.20 11.32 5.16
C ASP A 132 8.57 11.18 4.48
N GLN A 133 9.02 9.95 4.24
CA GLN A 133 10.30 9.65 3.60
C GLN A 133 10.17 9.37 2.09
N LEU A 134 8.96 9.47 1.53
CA LEU A 134 8.66 9.08 0.15
C LEU A 134 9.56 9.82 -0.85
N ASP A 135 9.64 11.14 -0.75
CA ASP A 135 10.42 11.97 -1.68
C ASP A 135 11.92 11.65 -1.60
N GLU A 136 12.46 11.49 -0.40
CA GLU A 136 13.87 11.15 -0.19
C GLU A 136 14.22 9.79 -0.79
N ILE A 137 13.35 8.80 -0.62
CA ILE A 137 13.58 7.44 -1.14
C ILE A 137 13.45 7.43 -2.66
N LEU A 138 12.47 8.11 -3.24
CA LEU A 138 12.34 8.22 -4.70
C LEU A 138 13.57 8.91 -5.32
N GLN A 139 14.08 9.96 -4.69
CA GLN A 139 15.32 10.63 -5.11
C GLN A 139 16.55 9.72 -5.00
N LYS A 140 16.63 8.88 -3.96
CA LYS A 140 17.73 7.91 -3.79
C LYS A 140 17.71 6.81 -4.85
N ILE A 141 16.54 6.31 -5.21
CA ILE A 141 16.41 5.28 -6.26
C ILE A 141 16.82 5.89 -7.63
N ASN A 142 16.50 7.16 -7.87
CA ASN A 142 16.92 7.94 -9.05
C ASN A 142 16.71 7.19 -10.38
N ARG A 143 15.46 7.15 -10.86
CA ARG A 143 15.12 6.61 -12.19
C ARG A 143 14.68 7.72 -13.12
N GLY A 144 14.88 7.53 -14.41
CA GLY A 144 14.56 8.53 -15.43
C GLY A 144 13.07 8.83 -15.60
N SER A 145 12.15 8.05 -15.02
CA SER A 145 10.71 8.28 -15.14
C SER A 145 9.87 7.74 -13.98
N LEU A 146 8.82 8.48 -13.64
CA LEU A 146 7.78 8.08 -12.71
C LEU A 146 6.50 7.73 -13.50
N LEU A 147 6.03 6.49 -13.36
CA LEU A 147 4.80 6.00 -13.95
C LEU A 147 3.71 6.02 -12.88
N THR A 148 2.82 6.99 -12.97
CA THR A 148 1.67 7.14 -12.06
C THR A 148 0.40 6.60 -12.71
N LEU A 149 -0.44 5.96 -11.92
CA LEU A 149 -1.79 5.59 -12.35
C LEU A 149 -2.72 6.78 -12.10
N VAL A 150 -3.18 7.41 -13.19
CA VAL A 150 -4.17 8.49 -13.11
C VAL A 150 -5.54 7.91 -13.41
N CYS A 151 -6.40 7.83 -12.40
CA CYS A 151 -7.81 7.53 -12.59
C CYS A 151 -8.49 8.78 -13.18
N ASN A 152 -8.64 8.84 -14.50
CA ASN A 152 -9.47 9.85 -15.14
C ASN A 152 -10.96 9.59 -14.86
N PHE A 153 -11.42 9.95 -13.67
CA PHE A 153 -12.86 10.10 -13.41
C PHE A 153 -13.34 11.40 -14.05
N ASN A 154 -13.61 11.37 -15.35
CA ASN A 154 -14.29 12.47 -16.06
C ASN A 154 -15.78 12.52 -15.68
N ASN A 155 -16.08 12.80 -14.42
CA ASN A 155 -17.41 13.23 -13.99
C ASN A 155 -17.28 14.64 -13.41
N THR A 156 -17.85 15.61 -14.14
CA THR A 156 -18.01 17.05 -13.85
C THR A 156 -16.94 18.00 -14.40
N GLY A 157 -17.39 18.85 -15.34
CA GLY A 157 -16.59 19.87 -16.02
C GLY A 157 -16.30 21.05 -15.12
N THR A 158 -15.09 21.08 -14.57
CA THR A 158 -14.52 22.30 -14.00
C THR A 158 -13.26 22.65 -14.78
N GLN A 159 -13.36 23.79 -15.47
CA GLN A 159 -12.32 24.42 -16.27
C GLN A 159 -11.00 24.52 -15.49
N LYS A 160 -9.89 24.17 -16.15
CA LYS A 160 -8.55 24.54 -15.69
C LYS A 160 -8.52 26.06 -15.47
N LYS A 161 -8.17 26.51 -14.27
CA LYS A 161 -7.67 27.88 -14.09
C LYS A 161 -6.16 27.87 -14.31
N ASN A 162 -5.73 28.82 -15.14
CA ASN A 162 -4.37 29.07 -15.61
C ASN A 162 -3.33 29.17 -14.50
#